data_AF-A0A7L5BH12-F1
#
_entry.id   AF-A0A7L5BH12-F1
#
_cell.length_a   1.000
_cell.length_b   1.000
_cell.length_c   1.000
_cell.angle_alpha   90.00
_cell.angle_beta   90.00
_cell.angle_gamma   90.00
#
_symmetry.space_group_name_H-M   'P 1'
#
loop_
_entity.id
_entity.type
_entity.pdbx_description
1 polymer ?
#
loop_
_entity_poly.entity_id
_entity_poly.type
_entity_poly.pdbx_seq_one_letter_code
_entity_poly.pdbx_strand_id
1 'polypeptide(L)'
;MSKRDFTKVSPNVWQSSRFRKLVSDAQLLYLYLLTCDHQNSAGCFRLPDLYACSDLGWEAPRFQAARSALIEGDMISYDSDSFEIFVHRWFKHSPR
;
A
#
# COMPACT_ATOMS: atom_id res chain seq x y z
N MET A 1 5.44 -23.91 0.76
CA MET A 1 5.41 -22.94 -0.36
C MET A 1 6.69 -22.11 -0.28
N SER A 2 7.46 -22.00 -1.36
CA SER A 2 8.61 -21.09 -1.40
C SER A 2 8.11 -19.67 -1.08
N LYS A 3 8.67 -19.05 -0.03
CA LYS A 3 8.36 -17.66 0.32
C LYS A 3 8.86 -16.80 -0.84
N ARG A 4 8.07 -15.82 -1.27
CA ARG A 4 8.48 -14.91 -2.33
C ARG A 4 9.67 -14.07 -1.85
N ASP A 5 10.84 -14.26 -2.48
CA ASP A 5 12.06 -13.56 -2.07
C ASP A 5 12.03 -12.05 -2.40
N PHE A 6 11.38 -11.68 -3.51
CA PHE A 6 11.34 -10.29 -3.99
C PHE A 6 10.00 -9.96 -4.64
N THR A 7 9.67 -8.67 -4.63
CA THR A 7 8.60 -8.12 -5.47
C THR A 7 9.05 -6.95 -6.30
N LYS A 8 8.67 -7.02 -7.58
CA LYS A 8 8.95 -5.98 -8.56
C LYS A 8 8.02 -4.79 -8.33
N VAL A 9 8.62 -3.60 -8.21
CA VAL A 9 7.93 -2.32 -8.29
C VAL A 9 8.44 -1.59 -9.52
N SER A 10 7.54 -1.20 -10.41
CA SER A 10 7.86 -0.47 -11.62
C SER A 10 8.43 0.91 -11.28
N PRO A 11 9.55 1.34 -11.89
CA PRO A 11 10.06 2.71 -11.76
C PRO A 11 9.03 3.79 -12.14
N ASN A 12 7.99 3.44 -12.91
CA ASN A 12 6.89 4.34 -13.27
C ASN A 12 6.10 4.85 -12.06
N VAL A 13 6.23 4.23 -10.88
CA VAL A 13 5.68 4.79 -9.63
C VAL A 13 6.19 6.21 -9.38
N TRP A 14 7.46 6.48 -9.67
CA TRP A 14 8.10 7.79 -9.47
C TRP A 14 7.64 8.82 -10.51
N GLN A 15 7.12 8.38 -11.66
CA GLN A 15 6.58 9.26 -12.70
C GLN A 15 5.11 9.61 -12.43
N SER A 16 4.40 8.80 -11.64
CA SER A 16 3.01 9.03 -11.28
C SER A 16 2.83 10.39 -10.60
N SER A 17 2.00 11.25 -11.21
CA SER A 17 1.67 12.56 -10.63
C SER A 17 0.90 12.42 -9.32
N ARG A 18 0.09 11.36 -9.16
CA ARG A 18 -0.65 11.08 -7.94
C ARG A 18 0.29 10.67 -6.81
N PHE A 19 1.25 9.79 -7.07
CA PHE A 19 2.26 9.38 -6.10
C PHE A 19 3.15 10.56 -5.66
N ARG A 20 3.60 11.39 -6.60
CA ARG A 20 4.44 12.56 -6.30
C ARG A 20 3.76 13.64 -5.46
N LYS A 21 2.42 13.68 -5.44
CA LYS A 21 1.64 14.62 -4.60
C LYS A 21 1.48 14.14 -3.16
N LEU A 22 1.78 12.87 -2.87
CA LEU A 22 1.67 12.31 -1.53
C LEU A 22 2.77 12.86 -0.62
N VAL A 23 2.47 12.97 0.67
CA VAL A 23 3.46 13.20 1.73
C VAL A 23 4.33 11.95 1.93
N SER A 24 5.51 12.13 2.54
CA SER A 24 6.52 11.06 2.71
C SER A 24 5.95 9.76 3.30
N ASP A 25 5.16 9.86 4.37
CA ASP A 25 4.55 8.67 5.01
C ASP A 25 3.57 7.95 4.07
N ALA A 26 2.75 8.68 3.33
CA ALA A 26 1.83 8.08 2.38
C ALA A 26 2.58 7.41 1.21
N GLN A 27 3.70 7.98 0.75
CA GLN A 27 4.56 7.33 -0.25
C GLN A 27 5.13 6.01 0.27
N LEU A 28 5.67 6.02 1.50
CA LEU A 28 6.21 4.82 2.13
C LEU A 28 5.13 3.76 2.34
N LEU A 29 3.95 4.16 2.83
CA LEU A 29 2.82 3.24 2.99
C LEU A 29 2.40 2.64 1.64
N TYR A 30 2.33 3.44 0.57
CA TYR A 30 2.01 2.92 -0.76
C TYR A 30 3.01 1.86 -1.22
N LEU A 31 4.31 2.13 -1.07
CA LEU A 31 5.36 1.16 -1.40
C LEU A 31 5.24 -0.11 -0.55
N TYR A 32 4.99 0.02 0.75
CA TYR A 32 4.75 -1.11 1.64
C TYR A 32 3.55 -1.95 1.16
N LEU A 33 2.42 -1.33 0.79
CA LEU A 33 1.25 -2.06 0.26
C LEU A 33 1.57 -2.80 -1.05
N LEU A 34 2.51 -2.30 -1.86
CA LEU A 34 3.00 -2.99 -3.06
C LEU A 34 3.91 -4.18 -2.76
N THR A 35 4.51 -4.27 -1.57
CA THR A 35 5.59 -5.23 -1.26
C THR A 35 5.37 -6.09 -0.02
N CYS A 36 4.37 -5.82 0.81
CA CYS A 36 4.15 -6.51 2.08
C CYS A 36 3.77 -7.99 1.90
N ASP A 37 4.01 -8.80 2.93
CA ASP A 37 3.70 -10.24 2.94
C ASP A 37 2.18 -10.53 2.87
N HIS A 38 1.34 -9.53 3.15
CA HIS A 38 -0.13 -9.64 3.06
C HIS A 38 -0.67 -9.49 1.64
N GLN A 39 0.13 -8.99 0.70
CA GLN A 39 -0.33 -8.72 -0.66
C GLN A 39 -0.67 -10.03 -1.40
N ASN A 40 -1.64 -9.95 -2.31
CA ASN A 40 -1.89 -11.01 -3.29
C ASN A 40 -1.71 -10.50 -4.73
N SER A 41 -1.84 -11.40 -5.71
CA SER A 41 -1.67 -11.05 -7.13
C SER A 41 -2.77 -10.15 -7.71
N ALA A 42 -3.80 -9.80 -6.92
CA ALA A 42 -4.90 -8.92 -7.33
C ALA A 42 -4.77 -7.49 -6.76
N GLY A 43 -3.85 -7.26 -5.81
CA GLY A 43 -3.74 -5.99 -5.10
C GLY A 43 -4.94 -5.71 -4.19
N CYS A 44 -5.73 -6.72 -3.82
CA CYS A 44 -6.86 -6.62 -2.90
C CYS A 44 -6.67 -7.61 -1.75
N PHE A 45 -6.41 -7.14 -0.54
CA PHE A 45 -6.07 -8.03 0.57
C PHE A 45 -6.48 -7.44 1.92
N ARG A 46 -6.70 -8.33 2.88
CA ARG A 46 -7.00 -7.96 4.26
C ARG A 46 -5.73 -7.53 5.00
N LEU A 47 -5.74 -6.32 5.56
CA LEU A 47 -4.65 -5.73 6.34
C LEU A 47 -5.21 -4.91 7.51
N PRO A 48 -5.39 -5.52 8.70
CA PRO A 48 -5.73 -4.77 9.91
C PRO A 48 -4.59 -3.82 10.30
N ASP A 49 -4.93 -2.61 10.75
CA ASP A 49 -3.99 -1.50 11.03
C ASP A 49 -2.79 -1.95 11.88
N LEU A 50 -3.03 -2.75 12.92
CA LEU A 50 -1.98 -3.17 13.87
C LEU A 50 -0.89 -4.05 13.24
N TYR A 51 -1.19 -4.81 12.18
CA TYR A 51 -0.17 -5.56 11.45
C TYR A 51 0.78 -4.61 10.72
N ALA A 52 0.21 -3.67 9.96
CA ALA A 52 0.99 -2.67 9.25
C ALA A 52 1.76 -1.75 10.21
N CYS A 53 1.16 -1.37 11.34
CA CYS A 53 1.80 -0.60 12.39
C CYS A 53 3.01 -1.35 12.97
N SER A 54 2.86 -2.65 13.24
CA SER A 54 3.96 -3.50 13.72
C SER A 54 5.10 -3.57 12.71
N ASP A 55 4.80 -3.76 11.42
CA ASP A 55 5.82 -3.87 10.36
C ASP A 55 6.56 -2.55 10.12
N LEU A 56 5.85 -1.42 10.16
CA LEU A 56 6.41 -0.10 9.91
C LEU A 56 7.00 0.56 11.17
N GLY A 57 6.76 0.00 12.36
CA GLY A 57 7.09 0.63 13.64
C GLY A 57 6.31 1.94 13.86
N TRP A 58 5.08 2.01 13.38
CA TRP A 58 4.24 3.20 13.45
C TRP A 58 3.16 3.07 14.52
N GLU A 59 2.73 4.20 15.05
CA GLU A 59 1.50 4.25 15.83
C GLU A 59 0.28 4.36 14.92
N ALA A 60 -0.86 3.84 15.40
CA ALA A 60 -2.10 3.81 14.64
C ALA A 60 -2.52 5.19 14.07
N PRO A 61 -2.41 6.32 14.79
CA PRO A 61 -2.78 7.62 14.22
C PRO A 61 -1.93 8.02 13.00
N ARG A 62 -0.63 7.71 13.00
CA ARG A 62 0.27 7.97 11.88
C ARG A 62 -0.10 7.12 10.67
N PHE A 63 -0.35 5.82 10.89
CA PHE A 63 -0.79 4.91 9.84
C PHE A 63 -2.13 5.36 9.23
N GLN A 64 -3.10 5.72 10.07
CA GLN A 64 -4.41 6.17 9.64
C GLN A 64 -4.33 7.47 8.83
N ALA A 65 -3.51 8.43 9.25
CA ALA A 65 -3.28 9.65 8.48
C ALA A 65 -2.66 9.37 7.10
N ALA A 66 -1.66 8.49 7.04
CA ALA A 66 -1.06 8.06 5.77
C ALA A 66 -2.08 7.33 4.87
N ARG A 67 -2.91 6.46 5.45
CA ARG A 67 -3.99 5.78 4.73
C ARG A 67 -5.02 6.77 4.17
N SER A 68 -5.44 7.75 4.96
CA SER A 68 -6.38 8.79 4.50
C SER A 68 -5.81 9.57 3.31
N ALA A 69 -4.53 9.96 3.36
CA ALA A 69 -3.87 10.61 2.23
C ALA A 69 -3.82 9.73 0.96
N LEU A 70 -3.69 8.40 1.11
CA LEU A 70 -3.77 7.47 -0.02
C LEU A 70 -5.19 7.38 -0.59
N ILE A 71 -6.22 7.36 0.26
CA ILE A 71 -7.63 7.35 -0.17
C ILE A 71 -7.96 8.65 -0.91
N GLU A 72 -7.63 9.81 -0.33
CA GLU A 72 -7.81 11.14 -0.95
C GLU A 72 -7.06 11.28 -2.27
N GLY A 73 -5.87 10.67 -2.37
CA GLY A 73 -5.07 10.59 -3.58
C GLY A 73 -5.57 9.57 -4.63
N ASP A 74 -6.72 8.93 -4.39
CA ASP A 74 -7.31 7.85 -5.21
C ASP A 74 -6.34 6.65 -5.39
N MET A 75 -5.36 6.50 -4.49
CA MET A 75 -4.30 5.47 -4.58
C MET A 75 -4.80 4.10 -4.13
N ILE A 76 -5.72 4.07 -3.18
CA ILE A 76 -6.32 2.87 -2.64
C ILE A 76 -7.81 3.08 -2.34
N SER A 77 -8.54 1.98 -2.20
CA SER A 77 -9.80 1.90 -1.47
C SER A 77 -9.60 1.10 -0.19
N TYR A 78 -10.33 1.43 0.87
CA TYR A 78 -10.27 0.75 2.15
C TYR A 78 -11.68 0.50 2.68
N ASP A 79 -11.95 -0.73 3.13
CA ASP A 79 -13.17 -1.09 3.85
C ASP A 79 -12.84 -1.29 5.34
N SER A 80 -13.46 -0.48 6.20
CA SER A 80 -13.24 -0.52 7.64
C SER A 80 -13.84 -1.74 8.32
N ASP A 81 -14.88 -2.36 7.73
CA ASP A 81 -15.60 -3.45 8.38
C ASP A 81 -14.84 -4.78 8.20
N SER A 82 -14.24 -4.98 7.03
CA SER A 82 -13.45 -6.18 6.69
C SER A 82 -11.93 -6.00 6.85
N PHE A 83 -11.46 -4.76 7.01
CA PHE A 83 -10.05 -4.36 6.96
C PHE A 83 -9.40 -4.66 5.61
N GLU A 84 -10.16 -4.57 4.52
CA GLU A 84 -9.66 -4.84 3.17
C GLU A 84 -9.10 -3.57 2.53
N ILE A 85 -7.95 -3.73 1.87
CA ILE A 85 -7.32 -2.69 1.07
C ILE A 85 -7.29 -3.15 -0.38
N PHE A 86 -7.74 -2.27 -1.27
CA PHE A 86 -7.59 -2.42 -2.71
C PHE A 86 -6.65 -1.36 -3.27
N VAL A 87 -5.50 -1.78 -3.81
CA VAL A 87 -4.51 -0.87 -4.39
C VAL A 87 -4.85 -0.56 -5.85
N HIS A 88 -5.16 0.70 -6.12
CA HIS A 88 -5.58 1.12 -7.45
C HIS A 88 -4.42 1.00 -8.43
N ARG A 89 -4.72 0.59 -9.68
CA ARG A 89 -3.76 0.45 -10.78
C ARG A 89 -2.58 -0.47 -10.44
N TRP A 90 -2.80 -1.46 -9.58
CA TRP A 90 -1.80 -2.45 -9.17
C TRP A 90 -0.95 -2.97 -10.33
N PHE A 91 -1.55 -3.46 -11.42
CA PHE A 91 -0.81 -4.01 -12.56
C PHE A 91 0.11 -3.02 -13.28
N LYS A 92 -0.10 -1.71 -13.14
CA LYS A 92 0.83 -0.69 -13.69
C LYS A 92 2.09 -0.55 -12.84
N HIS A 93 1.99 -0.80 -11.55
CA HIS A 93 3.07 -0.60 -10.59
C HIS A 93 3.73 -1.92 -10.13
N SER A 94 3.00 -3.04 -10.20
CA SER A 94 3.48 -4.39 -9.92
C SER A 94 3.23 -5.29 -11.14
N PRO A 95 4.02 -5.10 -12.23
CA PRO A 95 3.99 -6.02 -13.36
C PRO A 95 4.48 -7.41 -12.94
N ARG A 96 3.95 -8.46 -13.59
CA ARG A 96 4.44 -9.84 -13.39
C ARG A 96 5.94 -9.96 -13.70
#